data_AF-A0A7X3IKL0-F1
#
_entry.id   AF-A0A7X3IKL0-F1
#
_cell.length_a   1.000
_cell.length_b   1.000
_cell.length_c   1.000
_cell.angle_alpha   90.00
_cell.angle_beta   90.00
_cell.angle_gamma   90.00
#
_symmetry.space_group_name_H-M   'P 1'
#
loop_
_entity.id
_entity.type
_entity.pdbx_description
1 polymer ?
#
loop_
_entity_poly.entity_id
_entity_poly.type
_entity_poly.pdbx_seq_one_letter_code
_entity_poly.pdbx_strand_id
1 'polypeptide(L)'
;MRLRTISCFLYDSEAAALLIQSLIRYIHAGSLKNVILQKGWAHGFHIKTIIPLSETDEGLEQTIRRTAERYAKERSTEEYEKYEQMLHKLARMEAYSGDYLPLYRDGEVIVEEVDQLTSGNPLCSARINYGIELLKSQLFTDIYEEWKRLSEDKQNVECAKMFLITGSGSPGGLQVGYLSLRSNFEYFKTQLDEMKMEAAVERKIRDALMSRTQVEKQFITEGVQKFSKGQYEREFMFERLGIFIRSLTSMLGQAYDDGELKEEKLAHGDDFFERHDQVSDFHQTFYSNPQFLQHYHDRGFIVYRFVASALYSLMPMLGISPLRRQRITGLVAECVECGFDMDWQDAYRNLEMKMAGESDHGKLVH
;
A
#
# COMPACT_ATOMS: atom_id res chain seq x y z
N MET A 1 -7.86 -16.99 -17.59
CA MET A 1 -7.24 -18.10 -16.81
C MET A 1 -8.18 -18.35 -15.65
N ARG A 2 -8.83 -19.52 -15.58
CA ARG A 2 -9.74 -19.81 -14.47
C ARG A 2 -8.96 -19.92 -13.17
N LEU A 3 -9.50 -19.35 -12.10
CA LEU A 3 -8.90 -19.26 -10.78
C LEU A 3 -9.83 -19.96 -9.77
N ARG A 4 -9.24 -20.68 -8.82
CA ARG A 4 -9.94 -21.13 -7.62
C ARG A 4 -9.60 -20.17 -6.48
N THR A 5 -10.64 -19.63 -5.85
CA THR A 5 -10.55 -18.74 -4.69
C THR A 5 -11.05 -19.48 -3.47
N ILE A 6 -10.24 -19.51 -2.40
CA ILE A 6 -10.60 -20.06 -1.10
C ILE A 6 -10.61 -18.89 -0.11
N SER A 7 -11.79 -18.49 0.34
CA SER A 7 -11.99 -17.41 1.30
C SER A 7 -12.25 -17.99 2.68
N CYS A 8 -11.39 -17.68 3.64
CA CYS A 8 -11.50 -18.13 5.03
C CYS A 8 -11.82 -16.95 5.95
N PHE A 9 -13.02 -16.94 6.52
CA PHE A 9 -13.54 -15.88 7.37
C PHE A 9 -13.05 -16.09 8.80
N LEU A 10 -12.12 -15.24 9.24
CA LEU A 10 -11.55 -15.26 10.58
C LEU A 10 -11.49 -13.83 11.11
N TYR A 11 -12.40 -13.50 12.03
CA TYR A 11 -12.57 -12.13 12.54
C TYR A 11 -11.53 -11.77 13.62
N ASP A 12 -10.87 -12.77 14.20
CA ASP A 12 -9.77 -12.60 15.14
C ASP A 12 -8.44 -12.39 14.40
N SER A 13 -7.76 -11.26 14.67
CA SER A 13 -6.52 -10.92 13.97
C SER A 13 -5.35 -11.86 14.27
N GLU A 14 -5.31 -12.47 15.45
CA GLU A 14 -4.28 -13.45 15.80
C GLU A 14 -4.54 -14.77 15.07
N ALA A 15 -5.80 -15.22 15.01
CA ALA A 15 -6.22 -16.37 14.22
C ALA A 15 -5.89 -16.20 12.73
N ALA A 16 -6.20 -15.04 12.16
CA ALA A 16 -5.88 -14.72 10.78
C ALA A 16 -4.36 -14.72 10.53
N ALA A 17 -3.55 -14.22 11.47
CA ALA A 17 -2.09 -14.28 11.38
C ALA A 17 -1.54 -15.72 11.45
N LEU A 18 -2.16 -16.58 12.26
CA LEU A 18 -1.82 -18.02 12.34
C LEU A 18 -2.18 -18.75 11.03
N LEU A 19 -3.31 -18.40 10.41
CA LEU A 19 -3.66 -18.89 9.08
C LEU A 19 -2.64 -18.47 8.03
N ILE A 20 -2.29 -17.19 7.97
CA ILE A 20 -1.25 -16.70 7.05
C ILE A 20 0.07 -17.46 7.26
N GLN A 21 0.50 -17.64 8.51
CA GLN A 21 1.73 -18.39 8.81
C GLN A 21 1.65 -19.85 8.33
N SER A 22 0.51 -20.51 8.51
CA SER A 22 0.26 -21.87 8.02
C SER A 22 0.33 -21.94 6.49
N LEU A 23 -0.32 -21.00 5.81
CA LEU A 23 -0.33 -20.87 4.35
C LEU A 23 1.08 -20.67 3.79
N ILE A 24 1.86 -19.76 4.35
CA ILE A 24 3.23 -19.49 3.88
C ILE A 24 4.12 -20.71 4.05
N ARG A 25 4.02 -21.43 5.18
CA ARG A 25 4.76 -22.69 5.36
C ARG A 25 4.36 -23.74 4.34
N TYR A 26 3.06 -23.85 4.04
CA TYR A 26 2.57 -24.79 3.03
C TYR A 26 3.09 -24.43 1.64
N ILE A 27 2.98 -23.15 1.24
CA ILE A 27 3.46 -22.63 -0.03
C ILE A 27 4.96 -22.92 -0.21
N HIS A 28 5.78 -22.66 0.81
CA HIS A 28 7.21 -22.93 0.76
C HIS A 28 7.51 -24.44 0.68
N ALA A 29 6.84 -25.27 1.49
CA ALA A 29 7.04 -26.72 1.48
C ALA A 29 6.63 -27.37 0.15
N GLY A 30 5.52 -26.90 -0.43
CA GLY A 30 5.01 -27.36 -1.73
C GLY A 30 5.67 -26.70 -2.94
N SER A 31 6.55 -25.69 -2.74
CA SER A 31 7.12 -24.87 -3.81
C SER A 31 6.07 -24.28 -4.77
N LEU A 32 4.91 -23.89 -4.22
CA LEU A 32 3.81 -23.31 -5.00
C LEU A 32 4.17 -21.88 -5.43
N LYS A 33 4.15 -21.59 -6.73
CA LYS A 33 4.66 -20.32 -7.28
C LYS A 33 3.57 -19.30 -7.61
N ASN A 34 2.37 -19.76 -7.95
CA ASN A 34 1.28 -18.93 -8.44
C ASN A 34 0.14 -18.81 -7.42
N VAL A 35 0.50 -18.60 -6.16
CA VAL A 35 -0.46 -18.42 -5.07
C VAL A 35 -0.57 -16.95 -4.72
N ILE A 36 -1.78 -16.42 -4.80
CA ILE A 36 -2.11 -15.07 -4.37
C ILE A 36 -2.74 -15.13 -2.98
N LEU A 37 -2.25 -14.28 -2.07
CA LEU A 37 -2.78 -14.08 -0.73
C LEU A 37 -3.33 -12.66 -0.61
N GLN A 38 -4.58 -12.53 -0.18
CA GLN A 38 -5.22 -11.23 0.03
C GLN A 38 -6.00 -11.17 1.34
N LYS A 39 -6.17 -9.97 1.86
CA LYS A 39 -7.17 -9.67 2.88
C LYS A 39 -8.40 -9.10 2.20
N GLY A 40 -9.57 -9.60 2.57
CA GLY A 40 -10.86 -9.09 2.13
C GLY A 40 -11.75 -8.73 3.30
N TRP A 41 -12.73 -7.87 3.03
CA TRP A 41 -13.73 -7.43 4.02
C TRP A 41 -15.17 -7.66 3.55
N ALA A 42 -15.41 -7.84 2.25
CA ALA A 42 -16.75 -8.13 1.74
C ALA A 42 -17.28 -9.43 2.34
N HIS A 43 -18.52 -9.41 2.85
CA HIS A 43 -19.15 -10.49 3.62
C HIS A 43 -18.42 -10.88 4.93
N GLY A 44 -17.50 -10.05 5.42
CA GLY A 44 -16.75 -10.30 6.65
C GLY A 44 -15.23 -10.23 6.44
N PHE A 45 -14.47 -10.11 7.53
CA PHE A 45 -13.01 -10.09 7.45
C PHE A 45 -12.47 -11.49 7.17
N HIS A 46 -11.68 -11.63 6.10
CA HIS A 46 -11.21 -12.92 5.64
C HIS A 46 -9.85 -12.86 4.95
N ILE A 47 -9.20 -14.02 4.86
CA ILE A 47 -8.03 -14.24 4.01
C ILE A 47 -8.48 -14.99 2.76
N LYS A 48 -8.15 -14.45 1.58
CA LYS A 48 -8.33 -15.13 0.30
C LYS A 48 -7.01 -15.77 -0.11
N THR A 49 -7.10 -17.04 -0.51
CA THR A 49 -6.05 -17.76 -1.21
C THR A 49 -6.54 -18.05 -2.61
N ILE A 50 -5.82 -17.57 -3.62
CA ILE A 50 -6.23 -17.66 -5.03
C ILE A 50 -5.15 -18.38 -5.81
N ILE A 51 -5.55 -19.41 -6.55
CA ILE A 51 -4.65 -20.27 -7.32
C ILE A 51 -5.22 -20.54 -8.71
N PRO A 52 -4.39 -20.67 -9.78
CA PRO A 52 -4.85 -21.16 -11.07
C PRO A 52 -5.55 -22.51 -10.92
N LEU A 53 -6.63 -22.73 -11.67
CA LEU A 53 -7.39 -23.99 -11.58
C LEU A 53 -6.52 -25.21 -11.99
N SER A 54 -5.55 -25.01 -12.86
CA SER A 54 -4.56 -26.01 -13.27
C SER A 54 -3.54 -26.39 -12.17
N GLU A 55 -3.48 -25.59 -11.10
CA GLU A 55 -2.53 -25.74 -9.98
C GLU A 55 -3.28 -25.95 -8.65
N THR A 56 -4.54 -26.38 -8.70
CA THR A 56 -5.31 -26.66 -7.49
C THR A 56 -4.67 -27.72 -6.63
N ASP A 57 -4.60 -27.45 -5.33
CA ASP A 57 -4.02 -28.33 -4.33
C ASP A 57 -5.06 -28.56 -3.22
N GLU A 58 -5.56 -29.80 -3.12
CA GLU A 58 -6.53 -30.18 -2.09
C GLU A 58 -5.95 -30.11 -0.68
N GLY A 59 -4.65 -30.34 -0.51
CA GLY A 59 -3.96 -30.24 0.77
C GLY A 59 -3.89 -28.80 1.28
N LEU A 60 -3.78 -27.82 0.38
CA LEU A 60 -3.86 -26.40 0.72
C LEU A 60 -5.26 -26.04 1.24
N GLU A 61 -6.32 -26.49 0.56
CA GLU A 61 -7.70 -26.27 1.03
C GLU A 61 -7.94 -26.95 2.39
N GLN A 62 -7.52 -28.19 2.56
CA GLN A 62 -7.63 -28.90 3.83
C GLN A 62 -6.86 -28.19 4.95
N THR A 63 -5.69 -27.62 4.65
CA THR A 63 -4.91 -26.83 5.61
C THR A 63 -5.68 -25.59 6.05
N ILE A 64 -6.34 -24.89 5.12
CA ILE A 64 -7.18 -23.74 5.43
C ILE A 64 -8.35 -24.15 6.32
N ARG A 65 -9.10 -25.20 5.94
CA ARG A 65 -10.27 -25.68 6.71
C ARG A 65 -9.89 -26.10 8.13
N ARG A 66 -8.83 -26.91 8.29
CA ARG A 66 -8.35 -27.32 9.62
C ARG A 66 -7.93 -26.14 10.48
N THR A 67 -7.33 -25.12 9.87
CA THR A 67 -6.94 -23.92 10.60
C THR A 67 -8.16 -23.10 11.02
N ALA A 68 -9.14 -22.96 10.12
CA ALA A 68 -10.41 -22.30 10.40
C ALA A 68 -11.14 -22.98 11.56
N GLU A 69 -11.33 -24.31 11.48
CA GLU A 69 -11.96 -25.12 12.54
C GLU A 69 -11.25 -24.97 13.89
N ARG A 70 -9.92 -24.91 13.88
CA ARG A 70 -9.13 -24.80 15.11
C ARG A 70 -9.26 -23.44 15.81
N TYR A 71 -9.42 -22.36 15.05
CA TYR A 71 -9.35 -20.99 15.57
C TYR A 71 -10.68 -20.22 15.49
N ALA A 72 -11.70 -20.80 14.87
CA ALA A 72 -13.05 -20.27 14.87
C ALA A 72 -13.55 -20.06 16.29
N LYS A 73 -14.27 -18.97 16.52
CA LYS A 73 -14.93 -18.67 17.78
C LYS A 73 -16.42 -18.48 17.52
N GLU A 74 -17.25 -18.97 18.43
CA GLU A 74 -18.66 -18.58 18.41
C GLU A 74 -18.75 -17.08 18.72
N ARG A 75 -19.50 -16.35 17.88
CA ARG A 75 -19.65 -14.89 17.96
C ARG A 75 -21.09 -14.56 18.28
N SER A 76 -21.27 -13.59 19.16
CA SER A 76 -22.58 -13.06 19.50
C SER A 76 -23.19 -12.24 18.34
N THR A 77 -24.51 -12.07 18.35
CA THR A 77 -25.21 -11.18 17.41
C THR A 77 -24.68 -9.75 17.49
N GLU A 78 -24.42 -9.24 18.70
CA GLU A 78 -23.88 -7.89 18.92
C GLU A 78 -22.48 -7.71 18.31
N GLU A 79 -21.65 -8.76 18.26
CA GLU A 79 -20.36 -8.70 17.58
C GLU A 79 -20.53 -8.60 16.06
N TYR A 80 -21.42 -9.38 15.46
CA TYR A 80 -21.71 -9.29 14.03
C TYR A 80 -22.27 -7.93 13.64
N GLU A 81 -23.19 -7.37 14.44
CA GLU A 81 -23.72 -6.02 14.21
C GLU A 81 -22.61 -4.95 14.20
N LYS A 82 -21.61 -5.07 15.09
CA LYS A 82 -20.43 -4.18 15.08
C LYS A 82 -19.62 -4.34 13.80
N TYR A 83 -19.43 -5.56 13.32
CA TYR A 83 -18.73 -5.81 12.07
C TYR A 83 -19.49 -5.26 10.86
N GLU A 84 -20.80 -5.44 10.77
CA GLU A 84 -21.63 -4.85 9.70
C GLU A 84 -21.49 -3.33 9.65
N GLN A 85 -21.52 -2.67 10.82
CA GLN A 85 -21.31 -1.22 10.90
C GLN A 85 -19.92 -0.80 10.39
N MET A 86 -18.88 -1.60 10.65
CA MET A 86 -17.54 -1.36 10.11
C MET A 86 -17.52 -1.52 8.59
N LEU A 87 -18.15 -2.59 8.06
CA LEU A 87 -18.23 -2.84 6.62
C LEU A 87 -19.00 -1.76 5.88
N HIS A 88 -20.11 -1.24 6.42
CA HIS A 88 -20.83 -0.10 5.84
C HIS A 88 -19.97 1.16 5.75
N LYS A 89 -19.07 1.39 6.72
CA LYS A 89 -18.11 2.51 6.64
C LYS A 89 -17.08 2.25 5.55
N LEU A 90 -16.51 1.05 5.49
CA LEU A 90 -15.54 0.66 4.46
C LEU A 90 -16.13 0.75 3.05
N ALA A 91 -17.32 0.18 2.83
CA ALA A 91 -17.99 0.21 1.54
C ALA A 91 -18.22 1.64 1.03
N ARG A 92 -18.62 2.57 1.92
CA ARG A 92 -18.76 3.99 1.56
C ARG A 92 -17.41 4.65 1.26
N MET A 93 -16.39 4.40 2.09
CA MET A 93 -15.06 4.98 1.91
C MET A 93 -14.36 4.49 0.63
N GLU A 94 -14.59 3.23 0.24
CA GLU A 94 -14.02 2.62 -0.96
C GLU A 94 -14.92 2.78 -2.19
N ALA A 95 -16.06 3.47 -2.08
CA ALA A 95 -17.09 3.55 -3.10
C ALA A 95 -17.45 2.18 -3.70
N TYR A 96 -17.52 1.16 -2.83
CA TYR A 96 -17.77 -0.22 -3.21
C TYR A 96 -19.23 -0.41 -3.62
N SER A 97 -19.44 -0.91 -4.83
CA SER A 97 -20.77 -1.05 -5.44
C SER A 97 -21.29 -2.49 -5.50
N GLY A 98 -20.52 -3.46 -4.99
CA GLY A 98 -20.93 -4.88 -4.96
C GLY A 98 -21.71 -5.25 -3.70
N ASP A 99 -22.16 -6.50 -3.65
CA ASP A 99 -22.73 -7.08 -2.43
C ASP A 99 -21.61 -7.37 -1.41
N TYR A 100 -21.84 -6.99 -0.15
CA TYR A 100 -20.88 -7.22 0.95
C TYR A 100 -21.56 -7.72 2.23
N LEU A 101 -22.85 -8.04 2.15
CA LEU A 101 -23.68 -8.62 3.20
C LEU A 101 -24.56 -9.72 2.58
N PRO A 102 -25.06 -10.70 3.36
CA PRO A 102 -24.85 -10.89 4.81
C PRO A 102 -23.40 -11.31 5.15
N LEU A 103 -23.05 -11.22 6.43
CA LEU A 103 -21.77 -11.71 6.94
C LEU A 103 -21.72 -13.24 6.96
N TYR A 104 -20.59 -13.81 6.56
CA TYR A 104 -20.27 -15.21 6.81
C TYR A 104 -19.82 -15.42 8.26
N ARG A 105 -20.00 -16.65 8.75
CA ARG A 105 -19.67 -17.02 10.12
C ARG A 105 -18.17 -17.10 10.33
N ASP A 106 -17.73 -16.81 11.55
CA ASP A 106 -16.34 -17.02 11.96
C ASP A 106 -15.96 -18.51 11.79
N GLY A 107 -14.85 -18.78 11.11
CA GLY A 107 -14.41 -20.12 10.70
C GLY A 107 -14.98 -20.62 9.38
N GLU A 108 -15.89 -19.89 8.73
CA GLU A 108 -16.48 -20.32 7.47
C GLU A 108 -15.45 -20.27 6.33
N VAL A 109 -15.47 -21.29 5.46
CA VAL A 109 -14.57 -21.41 4.31
C VAL A 109 -15.39 -21.59 3.05
N ILE A 110 -15.34 -20.57 2.19
CA ILE A 110 -16.04 -20.51 0.91
C ILE A 110 -15.04 -20.77 -0.22
N VAL A 111 -15.43 -21.63 -1.17
CA VAL A 111 -14.61 -21.98 -2.33
C VAL A 111 -15.38 -21.66 -3.60
N GLU A 112 -14.76 -20.88 -4.46
CA GLU A 112 -15.36 -20.39 -5.70
C GLU A 112 -14.38 -20.56 -6.86
N GLU A 113 -14.92 -20.76 -8.06
CA GLU A 113 -14.15 -20.74 -9.30
C GLU A 113 -14.57 -19.53 -10.13
N VAL A 114 -13.61 -18.69 -10.48
CA VAL A 114 -13.84 -17.44 -11.21
C VAL A 114 -12.96 -17.39 -12.46
N ASP A 115 -13.44 -16.75 -13.52
CA ASP A 115 -12.69 -16.68 -14.78
C ASP A 115 -11.54 -15.66 -14.74
N GLN A 116 -11.65 -14.66 -13.87
CA GLN A 116 -10.72 -13.55 -13.75
C GLN A 116 -10.68 -12.99 -12.32
N LEU A 117 -9.55 -12.37 -11.96
CA LEU A 117 -9.40 -11.64 -10.72
C LEU A 117 -10.00 -10.24 -10.86
N THR A 118 -11.33 -10.15 -10.77
CA THR A 118 -12.08 -8.89 -10.81
C THR A 118 -12.78 -8.67 -9.47
N SER A 119 -12.07 -8.10 -8.50
CA SER A 119 -12.70 -7.67 -7.24
C SER A 119 -12.71 -6.14 -7.14
N GLY A 120 -13.85 -5.58 -6.79
CA GLY A 120 -14.01 -4.15 -6.53
C GLY A 120 -13.90 -3.28 -7.79
N ASN A 121 -13.21 -2.15 -7.66
CA ASN A 121 -13.02 -1.16 -8.72
C ASN A 121 -11.58 -1.19 -9.26
N PRO A 122 -11.17 -2.21 -10.05
CA PRO A 122 -9.78 -2.41 -10.44
C PRO A 122 -9.28 -1.24 -11.30
N LEU A 123 -8.06 -0.79 -11.01
CA LEU A 123 -7.36 0.29 -11.71
C LEU A 123 -6.65 -0.19 -12.99
N CYS A 124 -6.57 -1.50 -13.22
CA CYS A 124 -5.88 -2.09 -14.37
C CYS A 124 -6.75 -3.16 -15.05
N SER A 125 -6.29 -3.70 -16.17
CA SER A 125 -6.83 -4.95 -16.75
C SER A 125 -6.75 -6.11 -15.74
N ALA A 126 -7.57 -7.16 -15.94
CA ALA A 126 -7.55 -8.34 -15.07
C ALA A 126 -6.20 -9.08 -15.08
N ARG A 127 -5.49 -9.06 -16.21
CA ARG A 127 -4.16 -9.66 -16.38
C ARG A 127 -3.12 -8.92 -15.54
N ILE A 128 -3.10 -7.59 -15.62
CA ILE A 128 -2.18 -6.74 -14.86
C ILE A 128 -2.52 -6.81 -13.37
N ASN A 129 -3.80 -6.77 -13.01
CA ASN A 129 -4.23 -6.93 -11.62
C ASN A 129 -3.74 -8.27 -11.03
N TYR A 130 -3.90 -9.38 -11.75
CA TYR A 130 -3.35 -10.67 -11.34
C TYR A 130 -1.83 -10.62 -11.12
N GLY A 131 -1.08 -10.00 -12.05
CA GLY A 131 0.37 -9.84 -11.95
C GLY A 131 0.81 -9.04 -10.72
N ILE A 132 0.12 -7.94 -10.41
CA ILE A 132 0.37 -7.11 -9.22
C ILE A 132 0.14 -7.92 -7.94
N GLU A 133 -1.00 -8.60 -7.85
CA GLU A 133 -1.36 -9.41 -6.67
C GLU A 133 -0.41 -10.58 -6.47
N LEU A 134 0.07 -11.19 -7.56
CA LEU A 134 1.07 -12.25 -7.51
C LEU A 134 2.42 -11.71 -7.00
N LEU A 135 2.90 -10.59 -7.54
CA LEU A 135 4.15 -9.97 -7.08
C LEU A 135 4.07 -9.57 -5.59
N LYS A 136 2.94 -9.02 -5.15
CA LYS A 136 2.71 -8.70 -3.73
C LYS A 136 2.75 -9.94 -2.86
N SER A 137 2.12 -11.03 -3.31
CA SER A 137 2.07 -12.28 -2.57
C SER A 137 3.44 -12.94 -2.46
N GLN A 138 4.23 -12.92 -3.54
CA GLN A 138 5.61 -13.41 -3.55
C GLN A 138 6.50 -12.61 -2.59
N LEU A 139 6.44 -11.27 -2.65
CA LEU A 139 7.17 -10.45 -1.69
C LEU A 139 6.74 -10.77 -0.25
N PHE A 140 5.43 -10.83 -0.02
CA PHE A 140 4.87 -11.09 1.30
C PHE A 140 5.34 -12.45 1.85
N THR A 141 5.27 -13.52 1.06
CA THR A 141 5.75 -14.85 1.47
C THR A 141 7.24 -14.86 1.75
N ASP A 142 8.05 -14.18 0.93
CA ASP A 142 9.50 -14.10 1.08
C ASP A 142 9.91 -13.44 2.40
N ILE A 143 9.20 -12.38 2.83
CA ILE A 143 9.62 -11.55 3.96
C ILE A 143 8.84 -11.79 5.26
N TYR A 144 7.73 -12.53 5.24
CA TYR A 144 6.77 -12.57 6.35
C TYR A 144 7.36 -12.99 7.71
N GLU A 145 8.18 -14.05 7.73
CA GLU A 145 8.76 -14.58 8.97
C GLU A 145 9.76 -13.58 9.59
N GLU A 146 10.53 -12.87 8.77
CA GLU A 146 11.39 -11.78 9.25
C GLU A 146 10.57 -10.58 9.70
N TRP A 147 9.58 -10.17 8.89
CA TRP A 147 8.69 -9.05 9.16
C TRP A 147 7.98 -9.17 10.51
N LYS A 148 7.47 -10.37 10.84
CA LYS A 148 6.77 -10.63 12.11
C LYS A 148 7.68 -10.53 13.34
N ARG A 149 9.00 -10.72 13.18
CA ARG A 149 9.98 -10.61 14.28
C ARG A 149 10.40 -9.18 14.57
N LEU A 150 10.07 -8.24 13.67
CA LEU A 150 10.40 -6.84 13.84
C LEU A 150 9.42 -6.17 14.81
N SER A 151 9.95 -5.27 15.63
CA SER A 151 9.14 -4.29 16.36
C SER A 151 8.45 -3.32 15.39
N GLU A 152 7.38 -2.67 15.85
CA GLU A 152 6.57 -1.78 15.01
C GLU A 152 7.39 -0.65 14.37
N ASP A 153 8.33 -0.06 15.11
CA ASP A 153 9.22 1.00 14.63
C ASP A 153 10.22 0.51 13.57
N LYS A 154 10.76 -0.70 13.72
CA LYS A 154 11.61 -1.33 12.70
C LYS A 154 10.81 -1.64 11.44
N GLN A 155 9.59 -2.15 11.57
CA GLN A 155 8.68 -2.34 10.45
C GLN A 155 8.35 -1.01 9.74
N ASN A 156 8.19 0.10 10.48
CA ASN A 156 7.98 1.42 9.88
C ASN A 156 9.17 1.82 9.02
N VAL A 157 10.40 1.60 9.51
CA VAL A 157 11.63 1.88 8.76
C VAL A 157 11.78 0.99 7.53
N GLU A 158 11.54 -0.32 7.63
CA GLU A 158 11.60 -1.21 6.46
C GLU A 158 10.53 -0.86 5.42
N CYS A 159 9.33 -0.44 5.87
CA CYS A 159 8.30 0.06 4.98
C CYS A 159 8.69 1.40 4.32
N ALA A 160 9.28 2.32 5.07
CA ALA A 160 9.78 3.59 4.56
C ALA A 160 10.84 3.39 3.46
N LYS A 161 11.71 2.38 3.58
CA LYS A 161 12.68 2.04 2.54
C LYS A 161 12.04 1.65 1.21
N MET A 162 10.87 1.01 1.20
CA MET A 162 10.13 0.74 -0.05
C MET A 162 9.83 2.03 -0.82
N PHE A 163 9.49 3.09 -0.09
CA PHE A 163 9.22 4.40 -0.68
C PHE A 163 10.49 5.14 -1.08
N LEU A 164 11.61 4.96 -0.37
CA LEU A 164 12.90 5.48 -0.83
C LEU A 164 13.32 4.85 -2.17
N ILE A 165 13.19 3.52 -2.29
CA ILE A 165 13.45 2.81 -3.55
C ILE A 165 12.55 3.35 -4.66
N THR A 166 11.25 3.47 -4.40
CA THR A 166 10.27 3.96 -5.38
C THR A 166 10.54 5.41 -5.78
N GLY A 167 10.75 6.30 -4.80
CA GLY A 167 11.04 7.72 -5.04
C GLY A 167 12.35 7.95 -5.78
N SER A 168 13.36 7.12 -5.51
CA SER A 168 14.66 7.20 -6.21
C SER A 168 14.56 6.89 -7.71
N GLY A 169 13.57 6.11 -8.13
CA GLY A 169 13.30 5.81 -9.54
C GLY A 169 12.46 6.87 -10.26
N SER A 170 12.06 7.95 -9.59
CA SER A 170 11.35 9.04 -10.25
C SER A 170 12.30 9.90 -11.10
N PRO A 171 11.83 10.59 -12.16
CA PRO A 171 12.69 11.43 -12.99
C PRO A 171 13.50 12.46 -12.20
N GLY A 172 12.94 13.07 -11.16
CA GLY A 172 13.66 14.01 -10.29
C GLY A 172 14.47 13.37 -9.16
N GLY A 173 14.63 12.04 -9.19
CA GLY A 173 15.26 11.27 -8.13
C GLY A 173 14.53 11.39 -6.80
N LEU A 174 15.19 10.99 -5.71
CA LEU A 174 14.58 10.98 -4.39
C LEU A 174 14.17 12.37 -3.89
N GLN A 175 14.87 13.43 -4.30
CA GLN A 175 14.56 14.82 -3.93
C GLN A 175 13.21 15.31 -4.45
N VAL A 176 12.65 14.66 -5.47
CA VAL A 176 11.32 14.98 -6.02
C VAL A 176 10.34 13.85 -5.74
N GLY A 177 10.78 12.60 -5.89
CA GLY A 177 9.91 11.43 -5.77
C GLY A 177 9.28 11.24 -4.39
N TYR A 178 9.78 11.91 -3.34
CA TYR A 178 9.16 11.88 -2.02
C TYR A 178 7.92 12.80 -1.88
N LEU A 179 7.74 13.77 -2.79
CA LEU A 179 6.70 14.79 -2.68
C LEU A 179 5.28 14.22 -2.71
N SER A 180 5.06 13.08 -3.36
CA SER A 180 3.76 12.38 -3.30
C SER A 180 3.41 11.92 -1.87
N LEU A 181 4.42 11.53 -1.10
CA LEU A 181 4.30 11.06 0.28
C LEU A 181 4.08 12.26 1.19
N ARG A 182 4.78 13.37 0.92
CA ARG A 182 4.54 14.65 1.59
C ARG A 182 3.13 15.14 1.34
N SER A 183 2.66 15.13 0.09
CA SER A 183 1.28 15.47 -0.29
C SER A 183 0.27 14.65 0.49
N ASN A 184 0.40 13.31 0.50
CA ASN A 184 -0.50 12.43 1.26
C ASN A 184 -0.48 12.72 2.78
N PHE A 185 0.69 13.03 3.33
CA PHE A 185 0.82 13.37 4.75
C PHE A 185 0.19 14.72 5.11
N GLU A 186 0.44 15.75 4.30
CA GLU A 186 -0.19 17.06 4.44
C GLU A 186 -1.71 16.97 4.30
N TYR A 187 -2.18 16.16 3.36
CA TYR A 187 -3.61 15.97 3.10
C TYR A 187 -4.29 15.35 4.31
N PHE A 188 -3.69 14.31 4.88
CA PHE A 188 -4.22 13.68 6.08
C PHE A 188 -4.23 14.61 7.30
N LYS A 189 -3.23 15.49 7.46
CA LYS A 189 -3.23 16.50 8.52
C LYS A 189 -4.41 17.47 8.37
N THR A 190 -4.64 17.97 7.16
CA THR A 190 -5.81 18.83 6.89
C THR A 190 -7.12 18.12 7.20
N GLN A 191 -7.27 16.86 6.79
CA GLN A 191 -8.47 16.07 7.13
C GLN A 191 -8.65 15.92 8.65
N LEU A 192 -7.56 15.72 9.41
CA LEU A 192 -7.65 15.64 10.87
C LEU A 192 -8.08 16.97 11.50
N ASP A 193 -7.62 18.09 10.97
CA ASP A 193 -7.99 19.43 11.45
C ASP A 193 -9.49 19.72 11.22
N GLU A 194 -10.07 19.18 10.14
CA GLU A 194 -11.49 19.29 9.82
C GLU A 194 -12.39 18.37 10.65
N MET A 195 -11.85 17.25 11.14
CA MET A 195 -12.63 16.30 11.91
C MET A 195 -13.04 16.93 13.24
N LYS A 196 -14.35 17.05 13.47
CA LYS A 196 -14.91 17.44 14.77
C LYS A 196 -14.73 16.28 15.76
N MET A 197 -13.58 16.24 16.42
CA MET A 197 -13.22 15.21 17.39
C MET A 197 -13.11 15.79 18.80
N GLU A 198 -13.26 14.94 19.81
CA GLU A 198 -12.88 15.30 21.17
C GLU A 198 -11.37 15.54 21.25
N ALA A 199 -10.95 16.61 21.93
CA ALA A 199 -9.54 17.04 22.01
C ALA A 199 -8.59 15.94 22.51
N ALA A 200 -9.05 15.06 23.40
CA ALA A 200 -8.25 13.94 23.89
C ALA A 200 -7.97 12.89 22.80
N VAL A 201 -8.96 12.62 21.94
CA VAL A 201 -8.84 11.69 20.81
C VAL A 201 -7.94 12.28 19.73
N GLU A 202 -8.16 13.55 19.41
CA GLU A 202 -7.34 14.30 18.45
C GLU A 202 -5.86 14.28 18.85
N ARG A 203 -5.55 14.63 20.11
CA ARG A 203 -4.18 14.58 20.65
C ARG A 203 -3.57 13.19 20.51
N LYS A 204 -4.31 12.13 20.85
CA LYS A 204 -3.83 10.74 20.72
C LYS A 204 -3.48 10.39 19.27
N ILE A 205 -4.30 10.83 18.31
CA ILE A 205 -4.05 10.60 16.88
C ILE A 205 -2.83 11.40 16.42
N ARG A 206 -2.71 12.67 16.82
CA ARG A 206 -1.54 13.51 16.50
C ARG A 206 -0.25 12.95 17.10
N ASP A 207 -0.29 12.47 18.35
CA ASP A 207 0.86 11.83 18.99
C ASP A 207 1.27 10.57 18.23
N ALA A 208 0.30 9.72 17.84
CA ALA A 208 0.56 8.54 17.02
C ALA A 208 1.09 8.87 15.62
N LEU A 209 0.73 10.05 15.07
CA LEU A 209 1.17 10.50 13.76
C LEU A 209 2.55 11.17 13.78
N MET A 210 2.84 11.99 14.80
CA MET A 210 3.97 12.94 14.82
C MET A 210 5.10 12.53 15.76
N SER A 211 4.84 11.74 16.80
CA SER A 211 5.93 11.27 17.67
C SER A 211 6.93 10.43 16.87
N ARG A 212 8.19 10.34 17.30
CA ARG A 212 9.19 9.47 16.67
C ARG A 212 9.92 8.64 17.71
N THR A 213 10.03 7.34 17.50
CA THR A 213 10.89 6.48 18.34
C THR A 213 12.36 6.77 18.06
N GLN A 214 13.27 6.23 18.87
CA GLN A 214 14.69 6.42 18.64
C GLN A 214 15.15 5.78 17.31
N VAL A 215 14.57 4.63 16.94
CA VAL A 215 14.85 3.94 15.67
C VAL A 215 14.43 4.81 14.48
N GLU A 216 13.25 5.42 14.54
CA GLU A 216 12.75 6.32 13.49
C GLU A 216 13.55 7.62 13.41
N LYS A 217 13.91 8.21 14.55
CA LYS A 217 14.77 9.42 14.59
C LYS A 217 16.13 9.15 13.93
N GLN A 218 16.75 8.01 14.24
CA GLN A 218 18.00 7.62 13.59
C GLN A 218 17.81 7.45 12.08
N PHE A 219 16.70 6.84 11.66
CA PHE A 219 16.38 6.72 10.23
C PHE A 219 16.17 8.08 9.55
N ILE A 220 15.54 9.05 10.22
CA ILE A 220 15.39 10.42 9.68
C ILE A 220 16.76 11.06 9.44
N THR A 221 17.68 10.95 10.41
CA THR A 221 18.98 11.61 10.33
C THR A 221 19.97 10.93 9.38
N GLU A 222 19.93 9.59 9.28
CA GLU A 222 20.96 8.80 8.59
C GLU A 222 20.43 8.03 7.37
N GLY A 223 19.12 7.98 7.16
CA GLY A 223 18.46 7.06 6.24
C GLY A 223 18.85 7.29 4.79
N VAL A 224 18.84 8.54 4.32
CA VAL A 224 19.24 8.90 2.96
C VAL A 224 20.73 8.63 2.72
N GLN A 225 21.61 8.96 3.66
CA GLN A 225 23.05 8.71 3.48
C GLN A 225 23.36 7.21 3.48
N LYS A 226 22.68 6.42 4.32
CA LYS A 226 22.80 4.95 4.29
C LYS A 226 22.24 4.36 3.00
N PHE A 227 21.08 4.84 2.55
CA PHE A 227 20.45 4.41 1.30
C PHE A 227 21.34 4.67 0.08
N SER A 228 21.90 5.87 -0.04
CA SER A 228 22.80 6.24 -1.15
C SER A 228 24.12 5.46 -1.16
N LYS A 229 24.58 4.98 0.01
CA LYS A 229 25.78 4.14 0.14
C LYS A 229 25.49 2.64 0.01
N GLY A 230 24.24 2.24 -0.20
CA GLY A 230 23.87 0.82 -0.25
C GLY A 230 24.00 0.10 1.10
N GLN A 231 23.94 0.82 2.22
CA GLN A 231 24.14 0.27 3.57
C GLN A 231 22.81 -0.08 4.23
N TYR A 232 22.56 -1.38 4.40
CA TYR A 232 21.28 -1.87 4.94
C TYR A 232 21.49 -2.90 6.05
N GLU A 233 20.82 -2.73 7.19
CA GLU A 233 20.87 -3.70 8.29
C GLU A 233 20.28 -5.08 7.92
N ARG A 234 19.36 -5.11 6.95
CA ARG A 234 18.58 -6.28 6.53
C ARG A 234 18.65 -6.41 5.02
N GLU A 235 19.83 -6.79 4.52
CA GLU A 235 20.12 -6.86 3.09
C GLU A 235 19.12 -7.74 2.34
N PHE A 236 18.78 -8.92 2.88
CA PHE A 236 17.79 -9.81 2.26
C PHE A 236 16.43 -9.12 2.04
N MET A 237 15.85 -8.52 3.09
CA MET A 237 14.56 -7.83 2.97
C MET A 237 14.67 -6.66 1.99
N PHE A 238 15.72 -5.86 2.08
CA PHE A 238 15.94 -4.74 1.17
C PHE A 238 16.05 -5.19 -0.30
N GLU A 239 16.77 -6.28 -0.56
CA GLU A 239 16.91 -6.88 -1.89
C GLU A 239 15.55 -7.32 -2.44
N ARG A 240 14.75 -8.03 -1.62
CA ARG A 240 13.39 -8.48 -2.00
C ARG A 240 12.46 -7.31 -2.30
N LEU A 241 12.49 -6.26 -1.49
CA LEU A 241 11.75 -5.02 -1.74
C LEU A 241 12.19 -4.38 -3.07
N GLY A 242 13.50 -4.32 -3.33
CA GLY A 242 14.04 -3.78 -4.57
C GLY A 242 13.64 -4.57 -5.82
N ILE A 243 13.68 -5.90 -5.75
CA ILE A 243 13.22 -6.79 -6.83
C ILE A 243 11.73 -6.55 -7.09
N PHE A 244 10.91 -6.55 -6.04
CA PHE A 244 9.48 -6.33 -6.15
C PHE A 244 9.16 -4.98 -6.82
N ILE A 245 9.76 -3.88 -6.36
CA ILE A 245 9.50 -2.53 -6.90
C ILE A 245 9.95 -2.44 -8.36
N ARG A 246 11.13 -2.95 -8.72
CA ARG A 246 11.59 -2.93 -10.12
C ARG A 246 10.67 -3.74 -11.03
N SER A 247 10.27 -4.94 -10.61
CA SER A 247 9.34 -5.79 -11.37
C SER A 247 7.98 -5.12 -11.53
N LEU A 248 7.46 -4.51 -10.46
CA LEU A 248 6.20 -3.80 -10.46
C LEU A 248 6.23 -2.56 -11.37
N THR A 249 7.26 -1.73 -11.26
CA THR A 249 7.45 -0.55 -12.12
C THR A 249 7.59 -0.93 -13.59
N SER A 250 8.36 -1.99 -13.90
CA SER A 250 8.50 -2.47 -15.27
C SER A 250 7.18 -3.00 -15.83
N MET A 251 6.44 -3.79 -15.06
CA MET A 251 5.14 -4.33 -15.45
C MET A 251 4.11 -3.21 -15.69
N LEU A 252 4.03 -2.24 -14.79
CA LEU A 252 3.12 -1.11 -14.91
C LEU A 252 3.52 -0.15 -16.03
N GLY A 253 4.81 0.03 -16.28
CA GLY A 253 5.32 0.78 -17.43
C GLY A 253 4.86 0.15 -18.74
N GLN A 254 5.00 -1.17 -18.88
CA GLN A 254 4.51 -1.87 -20.07
C GLN A 254 2.98 -1.79 -20.17
N ALA A 255 2.27 -1.97 -19.05
CA ALA A 255 0.81 -1.86 -19.02
C ALA A 255 0.30 -0.47 -19.44
N TYR A 256 1.03 0.59 -19.11
CA TYR A 256 0.75 1.94 -19.59
C TYR A 256 0.87 2.00 -21.11
N ASP A 257 1.99 1.51 -21.65
CA ASP A 257 2.24 1.53 -23.10
C ASP A 257 1.22 0.69 -23.89
N ASP A 258 0.69 -0.37 -23.27
CA ASP A 258 -0.33 -1.26 -23.84
C ASP A 258 -1.77 -0.74 -23.65
N GLY A 259 -1.99 0.38 -22.94
CA GLY A 259 -3.31 0.93 -22.65
C GLY A 259 -4.15 0.08 -21.67
N GLU A 260 -3.48 -0.69 -20.80
CA GLU A 260 -4.12 -1.58 -19.81
C GLU A 260 -4.34 -0.92 -18.44
N LEU A 261 -3.89 0.32 -18.26
CA LEU A 261 -4.13 1.14 -17.07
C LEU A 261 -5.39 1.99 -17.25
N LYS A 262 -6.21 2.06 -16.21
CA LYS A 262 -7.45 2.86 -16.17
C LYS A 262 -7.19 4.18 -15.48
N GLU A 263 -6.50 5.07 -16.19
CA GLU A 263 -6.09 6.38 -15.69
C GLU A 263 -7.28 7.22 -15.23
N GLU A 264 -8.43 7.08 -15.90
CA GLU A 264 -9.67 7.77 -15.57
C GLU A 264 -10.22 7.46 -14.17
N LYS A 265 -9.71 6.39 -13.54
CA LYS A 265 -10.06 6.01 -12.17
C LYS A 265 -9.12 6.60 -11.13
N LEU A 266 -8.02 7.22 -11.53
CA LEU A 266 -7.15 7.97 -10.64
C LEU A 266 -7.72 9.37 -10.45
N ALA A 267 -7.70 9.86 -9.22
CA ALA A 267 -7.94 11.27 -8.95
C ALA A 267 -6.91 12.13 -9.71
N HIS A 268 -7.31 13.19 -10.39
CA HIS A 268 -6.36 14.07 -11.08
C HIS A 268 -6.00 15.29 -10.22
N GLY A 269 -4.91 15.99 -10.55
CA GLY A 269 -4.61 17.27 -9.91
C GLY A 269 -5.60 18.36 -10.36
N ASP A 270 -6.14 18.21 -11.57
CA ASP A 270 -6.97 19.21 -12.25
C ASP A 270 -8.31 19.47 -11.52
N ASP A 271 -8.87 18.44 -10.87
CA ASP A 271 -10.14 18.52 -10.14
C ASP A 271 -9.92 18.63 -8.62
N PHE A 272 -8.69 18.86 -8.15
CA PHE A 272 -8.36 18.78 -6.73
C PHE A 272 -9.17 19.79 -5.89
N PHE A 273 -9.26 21.04 -6.33
CA PHE A 273 -10.02 22.08 -5.61
C PHE A 273 -11.54 21.91 -5.71
N GLU A 274 -12.04 21.11 -6.66
CA GLU A 274 -13.47 20.77 -6.74
C GLU A 274 -13.85 19.68 -5.72
N ARG A 275 -12.87 18.85 -5.33
CA ARG A 275 -13.05 17.73 -4.41
C ARG A 275 -12.79 18.09 -2.94
N HIS A 276 -12.19 19.24 -2.66
CA HIS A 276 -11.68 19.59 -1.33
C HIS A 276 -11.98 21.05 -0.95
N ASP A 277 -12.70 21.24 0.16
CA ASP A 277 -13.09 22.56 0.67
C ASP A 277 -11.95 23.27 1.44
N GLN A 278 -11.09 22.54 2.15
CA GLN A 278 -9.86 23.07 2.73
C GLN A 278 -8.64 22.37 2.14
N VAL A 279 -7.61 23.16 1.91
CA VAL A 279 -6.37 22.72 1.28
C VAL A 279 -5.19 23.24 2.10
N SER A 280 -4.15 22.42 2.27
CA SER A 280 -2.92 22.87 2.90
C SER A 280 -2.11 23.77 1.96
N ASP A 281 -1.19 24.56 2.52
CA ASP A 281 -0.26 25.39 1.74
C ASP A 281 0.52 24.59 0.70
N PHE A 282 0.86 23.34 1.01
CA PHE A 282 1.46 22.40 0.06
C PHE A 282 0.57 22.23 -1.17
N HIS A 283 -0.69 21.83 -0.97
CA HIS A 283 -1.61 21.56 -2.07
C HIS A 283 -1.99 22.82 -2.83
N GLN A 284 -2.18 23.93 -2.12
CA GLN A 284 -2.40 25.23 -2.76
C GLN A 284 -1.25 25.60 -3.69
N THR A 285 0.00 25.42 -3.24
CA THR A 285 1.20 25.77 -4.03
C THR A 285 1.29 24.91 -5.29
N PHE A 286 1.22 23.59 -5.14
CA PHE A 286 1.42 22.67 -6.26
C PHE A 286 0.26 22.71 -7.27
N TYR A 287 -1.00 22.61 -6.81
CA TYR A 287 -2.15 22.50 -7.73
C TYR A 287 -2.59 23.84 -8.33
N SER A 288 -2.08 24.98 -7.83
CA SER A 288 -2.28 26.27 -8.49
C SER A 288 -1.32 26.50 -9.67
N ASN A 289 -0.29 25.65 -9.84
CA ASN A 289 0.69 25.79 -10.91
C ASN A 289 0.26 24.97 -12.16
N PRO A 290 -0.12 25.62 -13.28
CA PRO A 290 -0.56 24.91 -14.48
C PRO A 290 0.54 24.05 -15.14
N GLN A 291 1.81 24.45 -15.03
CA GLN A 291 2.93 23.66 -15.58
C GLN A 291 3.10 22.36 -14.78
N PHE A 292 2.97 22.43 -13.45
CA PHE A 292 2.99 21.24 -12.61
C PHE A 292 1.80 20.29 -12.91
N LEU A 293 0.61 20.84 -13.15
CA LEU A 293 -0.56 20.04 -13.55
C LEU A 293 -0.35 19.31 -14.89
N GLN A 294 0.42 19.88 -15.84
CA GLN A 294 0.75 19.15 -17.06
C GLN A 294 1.57 17.88 -16.78
N HIS A 295 2.49 17.93 -15.82
CA HIS A 295 3.28 16.77 -15.41
C HIS A 295 2.47 15.65 -14.74
N TYR A 296 1.25 15.93 -14.26
CA TYR A 296 0.36 14.88 -13.73
C TYR A 296 -0.01 13.84 -14.78
N HIS A 297 0.09 14.22 -16.05
CA HIS A 297 -0.25 13.39 -17.21
C HIS A 297 0.99 12.74 -17.86
N ASP A 298 2.19 12.97 -17.31
CA ASP A 298 3.39 12.32 -17.79
C ASP A 298 3.37 10.82 -17.45
N ARG A 299 3.75 9.99 -18.43
CA ARG A 299 3.90 8.53 -18.26
C ARG A 299 4.62 8.16 -16.96
N GLY A 300 5.76 8.81 -16.69
CA GLY A 300 6.56 8.51 -15.50
C GLY A 300 5.80 8.77 -14.20
N PHE A 301 5.02 9.84 -14.15
CA PHE A 301 4.21 10.20 -12.99
C PHE A 301 3.01 9.25 -12.82
N ILE A 302 2.33 8.91 -13.92
CA ILE A 302 1.21 7.97 -13.91
C ILE A 302 1.69 6.60 -13.40
N VAL A 303 2.74 6.03 -14.00
CA VAL A 303 3.31 4.74 -13.56
C VAL A 303 3.72 4.79 -12.10
N TYR A 304 4.37 5.87 -11.67
CA TYR A 304 4.75 6.07 -10.26
C TYR A 304 3.53 6.02 -9.32
N ARG A 305 2.42 6.66 -9.68
CA ARG A 305 1.18 6.64 -8.88
C ARG A 305 0.57 5.26 -8.78
N PHE A 306 0.60 4.49 -9.87
CA PHE A 306 0.15 3.09 -9.86
C PHE A 306 1.04 2.22 -8.96
N VAL A 307 2.36 2.41 -9.00
CA VAL A 307 3.30 1.75 -8.07
C VAL A 307 2.94 2.10 -6.63
N ALA A 308 2.79 3.39 -6.31
CA ALA A 308 2.42 3.84 -4.96
C ALA A 308 1.08 3.25 -4.49
N SER A 309 0.06 3.20 -5.35
CA SER A 309 -1.23 2.56 -5.06
C SER A 309 -1.08 1.06 -4.74
N ALA A 310 -0.26 0.35 -5.51
CA ALA A 310 0.05 -1.05 -5.23
C ALA A 310 0.78 -1.23 -3.89
N LEU A 311 1.74 -0.35 -3.55
CA LEU A 311 2.40 -0.35 -2.23
C LEU A 311 1.40 -0.09 -1.09
N TYR A 312 0.49 0.86 -1.25
CA TYR A 312 -0.56 1.11 -0.27
C TYR A 312 -1.51 -0.07 -0.10
N SER A 313 -1.79 -0.82 -1.17
CA SER A 313 -2.60 -2.04 -1.09
C SER A 313 -1.88 -3.22 -0.42
N LEU A 314 -0.54 -3.21 -0.37
CA LEU A 314 0.26 -4.21 0.34
C LEU A 314 0.29 -3.98 1.86
N MET A 315 0.20 -2.73 2.31
CA MET A 315 0.30 -2.35 3.72
C MET A 315 -0.68 -3.10 4.66
N PRO A 316 -1.97 -3.26 4.34
CA PRO A 316 -2.89 -4.05 5.16
C PRO A 316 -2.45 -5.52 5.31
N MET A 317 -1.84 -6.12 4.27
CA MET A 317 -1.28 -7.48 4.35
C MET A 317 -0.15 -7.55 5.37
N LEU A 318 0.70 -6.52 5.41
CA LEU A 318 1.78 -6.35 6.39
C LEU A 318 1.30 -5.94 7.80
N GLY A 319 -0.02 -5.78 8.00
CA GLY A 319 -0.57 -5.36 9.30
C GLY A 319 -0.39 -3.88 9.61
N ILE A 320 -0.17 -3.05 8.59
CA ILE A 320 -0.04 -1.60 8.72
C ILE A 320 -1.44 -0.98 8.62
N SER A 321 -1.88 -0.31 9.69
CA SER A 321 -3.17 0.40 9.71
C SER A 321 -3.12 1.71 8.90
N PRO A 322 -4.29 2.29 8.53
CA PRO A 322 -4.32 3.57 7.82
C PRO A 322 -3.59 4.70 8.55
N LEU A 323 -3.75 4.81 9.87
CA LEU A 323 -3.04 5.83 10.66
C LEU A 323 -1.52 5.60 10.64
N ARG A 324 -1.10 4.34 10.78
CA ARG A 324 0.31 3.96 10.74
C ARG A 324 0.93 4.19 9.36
N ARG A 325 0.18 3.98 8.28
CA ARG A 325 0.60 4.37 6.91
C ARG A 325 0.95 5.85 6.85
N GLN A 326 0.10 6.73 7.40
CA GLN A 326 0.36 8.18 7.37
C GLN A 326 1.58 8.57 8.20
N ARG A 327 1.82 7.87 9.32
CA ARG A 327 3.08 8.00 10.07
C ARG A 327 4.29 7.64 9.20
N ILE A 328 4.21 6.53 8.46
CA ILE A 328 5.31 6.06 7.59
C ILE A 328 5.56 7.02 6.42
N THR A 329 4.50 7.57 5.79
CA THR A 329 4.69 8.56 4.72
C THR A 329 5.33 9.85 5.24
N GLY A 330 4.93 10.32 6.42
CA GLY A 330 5.58 11.44 7.12
C GLY A 330 7.04 11.14 7.46
N LEU A 331 7.33 9.93 7.96
CA LEU A 331 8.69 9.47 8.26
C LEU A 331 9.60 9.51 7.02
N VAL A 332 9.09 9.12 5.85
CA VAL A 332 9.85 9.20 4.60
C VAL A 332 10.12 10.65 4.21
N ALA A 333 9.12 11.53 4.30
CA ALA A 333 9.28 12.93 3.95
C ALA A 333 10.33 13.61 4.85
N GLU A 334 10.24 13.42 6.16
CA GLU A 334 11.20 13.95 7.13
C GLU A 334 12.62 13.40 6.90
N CYS A 335 12.74 12.11 6.56
CA CYS A 335 14.02 11.49 6.24
C CYS A 335 14.67 12.09 4.99
N VAL A 336 13.88 12.34 3.94
CA VAL A 336 14.37 12.94 2.69
C VAL A 336 14.75 14.40 2.91
N GLU A 337 13.89 15.18 3.57
CA GLU A 337 14.14 16.58 3.90
C GLU A 337 15.39 16.76 4.77
N CYS A 338 15.53 15.95 5.84
CA CYS A 338 16.71 15.98 6.70
C CYS A 338 17.97 15.49 5.95
N GLY A 339 17.85 14.45 5.12
CA GLY A 339 18.98 13.86 4.41
C GLY A 339 19.59 14.75 3.32
N PHE A 340 18.79 15.64 2.73
CA PHE A 340 19.22 16.61 1.72
C PHE A 340 19.34 18.05 2.25
N ASP A 341 19.06 18.27 3.54
CA ASP A 341 19.02 19.60 4.16
C ASP A 341 18.13 20.58 3.38
N MET A 342 16.90 20.15 3.11
CA MET A 342 15.93 20.89 2.31
C MET A 342 14.51 20.69 2.86
N ASP A 343 13.60 21.62 2.56
CA ASP A 343 12.17 21.43 2.75
C ASP A 343 11.43 21.14 1.43
N TRP A 344 10.11 20.93 1.49
CA TRP A 344 9.33 20.71 0.28
C TRP A 344 9.22 21.95 -0.60
N GLN A 345 9.36 23.16 -0.03
CA GLN A 345 9.38 24.40 -0.79
C GLN A 345 10.67 24.53 -1.61
N ASP A 346 11.81 24.09 -1.08
CA ASP A 346 13.08 23.96 -1.82
C ASP A 346 12.92 22.99 -3.00
N ALA A 347 12.32 21.83 -2.75
CA ALA A 347 12.06 20.84 -3.80
C ALA A 347 11.10 21.40 -4.89
N TYR A 348 10.06 22.13 -4.49
CA TYR A 348 9.15 22.82 -5.42
C TYR A 348 9.88 23.87 -6.26
N ARG A 349 10.70 24.74 -5.65
CA ARG A 349 11.50 25.75 -6.37
C ARG A 349 12.42 25.10 -7.40
N ASN A 350 13.08 24.01 -7.02
CA ASN A 350 13.95 23.26 -7.92
C ASN A 350 13.19 22.65 -9.10
N LEU A 351 11.95 22.19 -8.88
CA LEU A 351 11.06 21.73 -9.95
C LEU A 351 10.65 22.88 -10.86
N GLU A 352 10.25 24.03 -10.29
CA GLU A 352 9.82 25.21 -11.02
C GLU A 352 10.93 25.76 -11.93
N MET A 353 12.16 25.85 -11.43
CA MET A 353 13.33 26.23 -12.24
C MET A 353 13.61 25.25 -13.39
N LYS A 354 13.43 23.94 -13.16
CA LYS A 354 13.56 22.92 -14.20
C LYS A 354 12.46 23.04 -15.26
N MET A 355 11.21 23.28 -14.84
CA MET A 355 10.06 23.48 -15.74
C MET A 355 10.20 24.76 -16.57
N ALA A 356 10.79 25.82 -16.00
CA ALA A 356 11.09 27.08 -16.67
C ALA A 356 12.28 26.98 -17.66
N GLY A 357 12.99 25.85 -17.71
CA GLY A 357 14.15 25.66 -18.57
C GLY A 357 15.41 26.40 -18.10
N GLU A 358 15.45 26.83 -16.83
CA GLU A 358 16.53 27.65 -16.27
C GLU A 358 17.68 26.84 -15.66
N SER A 359 17.56 25.50 -15.58
CA SER A 359 18.66 24.62 -15.19
C SER A 359 19.31 23.98 -16.41
N ASP A 360 20.37 24.61 -16.92
CA ASP A 360 21.34 23.96 -17.78
C ASP A 360 22.12 22.98 -16.91
N HIS A 361 21.70 21.71 -16.84
CA HIS A 361 22.47 20.49 -16.52
C HIS A 361 21.52 19.32 -16.19
N GLY A 362 21.43 18.36 -17.12
CA GLY A 362 20.89 17.03 -16.88
C GLY A 362 19.54 16.76 -17.55
N LYS A 363 19.59 16.24 -18.78
CA LYS A 363 18.48 15.46 -19.33
C LYS A 363 18.15 14.33 -18.35
N LEU A 364 16.91 14.28 -17.89
CA LEU A 364 16.37 13.17 -17.09
C LEU A 364 16.10 11.97 -18.02
N VAL A 365 17.17 11.30 -18.43
CA VAL A 365 17.10 10.00 -19.12
C VAL A 365 18.22 9.13 -18.57
N HIS A 366 17.86 8.17 -17.72
CA HIS A 366 18.17 6.75 -17.88
C HIS A 366 17.41 5.91 -16.85
#